data_AF-A0A9C7Q3Z6-F1
#
_entry.id   AF-A0A9C7Q3Z6-F1
#
_cell.length_a   1.000
_cell.length_b   1.000
_cell.length_c   1.000
_cell.angle_alpha   90.00
_cell.angle_beta   90.00
_cell.angle_gamma   90.00
#
_symmetry.space_group_name_H-M   'P 1'
#
loop_
_entity.id
_entity.type
_entity.pdbx_description
1 polymer ?
#
loop_
_entity_poly.entity_id
_entity_poly.type
_entity_poly.pdbx_seq_one_letter_code
_entity_poly.pdbx_strand_id
1 'polypeptide(L)'
;MGKGSLFVVDTFLCSKALAVLSIATSLSGLVVFILGIWIYVKEGRVRSFVVEATSSNQVGVDLIEALGKLPIGLIVIGVVVFFCGIITCCTSQRKGRIFIPLNTILLSALFLGVLIISIILYVVPKLIRDNSTWQKSFELNVWVPSVKQDPSYVYQVEQEFSCAGFNDGNCATKCSTPPSTTYSSSYACYFNCPGLSSETNSTNFPEKQQASSFESAHEATGCFQAVIQELVSHSKDIIIGGGVVAGVLLCQIILSFYLFCCSCCGV
;
A
#
# COMPACT_ATOMS: atom_id res chain seq x y z
N MET A 1 25.08 10.96 49.87
CA MET A 1 23.64 10.63 49.85
C MET A 1 22.85 11.20 48.66
N GLY A 2 23.46 11.79 47.63
CA GLY A 2 22.72 12.44 46.52
C GLY A 2 22.56 11.65 45.20
N LYS A 3 23.31 10.56 44.96
CA LYS A 3 23.31 9.86 43.66
C LYS A 3 22.16 8.87 43.46
N GLY A 4 21.61 8.30 44.55
CA GLY A 4 20.52 7.31 44.47
C GLY A 4 19.16 7.92 44.11
N SER A 5 18.89 9.16 44.53
CA SER A 5 17.60 9.82 44.26
C SER A 5 17.42 10.16 42.77
N LEU A 6 18.46 10.71 42.13
CA LEU A 6 18.41 11.13 40.73
C LEU A 6 18.20 9.92 39.78
N PHE A 7 18.87 8.80 40.07
CA PHE A 7 18.76 7.57 39.29
C PHE A 7 17.37 6.92 39.35
N VAL A 8 16.74 6.95 40.53
CA VAL A 8 15.36 6.43 40.69
C VAL A 8 14.37 7.32 39.95
N VAL A 9 14.60 8.63 39.90
CA VAL A 9 13.76 9.58 39.15
C VAL A 9 13.92 9.38 37.64
N ASP A 10 15.14 9.23 37.12
CA ASP A 10 15.41 9.03 35.69
C ASP A 10 14.85 7.70 35.15
N THR A 11 15.01 6.62 35.91
CA THR A 11 14.44 5.30 35.54
C THR A 11 12.92 5.29 35.60
N PHE A 12 12.32 5.99 36.56
CA PHE A 12 10.87 6.19 36.63
C PHE A 12 10.36 7.00 35.44
N LEU A 13 11.02 8.12 35.11
CA LEU A 13 10.67 8.96 33.96
C LEU A 13 10.79 8.19 32.64
N CYS A 14 11.87 7.45 32.43
CA CYS A 14 12.07 6.64 31.22
C CYS A 14 11.03 5.53 31.08
N SER A 15 10.68 4.84 32.18
CA SER A 15 9.60 3.83 32.17
C SER A 15 8.25 4.43 31.81
N LYS A 16 7.91 5.61 32.35
CA LYS A 16 6.67 6.33 32.03
C LYS A 16 6.65 6.86 30.61
N ALA A 17 7.74 7.43 30.13
CA ALA A 17 7.88 7.89 28.75
C ALA A 17 7.73 6.73 27.76
N LEU A 18 8.37 5.60 28.04
CA LEU A 18 8.23 4.39 27.22
C LEU A 18 6.77 3.92 27.19
N ALA A 19 6.09 3.85 28.35
CA ALA A 19 4.68 3.47 28.42
C ALA A 19 3.77 4.39 27.58
N VAL A 20 3.95 5.70 27.67
CA VAL A 20 3.15 6.69 26.92
C VAL A 20 3.39 6.53 25.42
N LEU A 21 4.64 6.42 25.00
CA LEU A 21 4.98 6.21 23.59
C LEU A 21 4.40 4.89 23.06
N SER A 22 4.42 3.83 23.85
CA SER A 22 3.87 2.52 23.45
C SER A 22 2.35 2.52 23.35
N ILE A 23 1.66 3.27 24.22
CA ILE A 23 0.21 3.49 24.09
C ILE A 23 -0.09 4.24 22.79
N ALA A 24 0.66 5.30 22.48
CA ALA A 24 0.50 6.03 21.23
C ALA A 24 0.75 5.13 20.01
N THR A 25 1.79 4.29 20.03
CA THR A 25 2.05 3.31 18.97
C THR A 25 0.91 2.29 18.86
N SER A 26 0.38 1.79 19.99
CA SER A 26 -0.76 0.87 19.99
C SER A 26 -1.99 1.51 19.35
N LEU A 27 -2.33 2.75 19.73
CA LEU A 27 -3.44 3.50 19.13
C LEU A 27 -3.23 3.73 17.62
N SER A 28 -2.01 4.03 17.19
CA SER A 28 -1.72 4.14 15.75
C SER A 28 -1.92 2.82 15.01
N GLY A 29 -1.50 1.68 15.59
CA GLY A 29 -1.75 0.35 15.05
C GLY A 29 -3.24 0.04 14.94
N LEU A 30 -4.04 0.43 15.95
CA LEU A 30 -5.50 0.28 15.92
C LEU A 30 -6.14 1.10 14.81
N VAL A 31 -5.71 2.35 14.60
CA VAL A 31 -6.19 3.20 13.51
C VAL A 31 -5.87 2.58 12.16
N VAL A 32 -4.63 2.10 11.96
CA VAL A 32 -4.22 1.42 10.72
C VAL A 32 -5.05 0.15 10.48
N PHE A 33 -5.32 -0.63 11.52
CA PHE A 33 -6.17 -1.81 11.44
C PHE A 33 -7.61 -1.47 11.03
N ILE A 34 -8.22 -0.44 11.64
CA ILE A 34 -9.58 0.01 11.31
C ILE A 34 -9.64 0.52 9.87
N LEU A 35 -8.65 1.31 9.44
CA LEU A 35 -8.55 1.78 8.06
C LEU A 35 -8.38 0.61 7.09
N GLY A 36 -7.54 -0.38 7.42
CA GLY A 36 -7.36 -1.59 6.64
C GLY A 36 -8.66 -2.39 6.48
N ILE A 37 -9.46 -2.53 7.54
CA ILE A 37 -10.80 -3.14 7.48
C ILE A 37 -11.74 -2.31 6.62
N TRP A 38 -11.75 -0.99 6.79
CA TRP A 38 -12.64 -0.11 6.04
C TRP A 38 -12.37 -0.19 4.54
N ILE A 39 -11.09 -0.12 4.14
CA ILE A 39 -10.63 -0.34 2.77
C ILE A 39 -11.03 -1.76 2.32
N TYR A 40 -10.75 -2.79 3.12
CA TYR A 40 -11.07 -4.17 2.78
C TYR A 40 -12.57 -4.41 2.54
N VAL A 41 -13.45 -3.79 3.32
CA VAL A 41 -14.91 -3.92 3.18
C VAL A 41 -15.42 -3.12 1.99
N LYS A 42 -14.93 -1.90 1.79
CA LYS A 42 -15.34 -1.01 0.69
C LYS A 42 -14.88 -1.54 -0.67
N GLU A 43 -13.68 -2.13 -0.72
CA GLU A 43 -13.06 -2.71 -1.92
C GLU A 43 -13.21 -4.24 -1.99
N GLY A 44 -14.02 -4.87 -1.13
CA GLY A 44 -14.13 -6.32 -1.02
C GLY A 44 -14.55 -7.03 -2.33
N ARG A 45 -15.18 -6.31 -3.26
CA ARG A 45 -15.54 -6.78 -4.61
C ARG A 45 -14.37 -6.76 -5.60
N VAL A 46 -13.35 -5.93 -5.37
CA VAL A 46 -12.15 -5.75 -6.21
C VAL A 46 -11.13 -6.87 -6.01
N ARG A 47 -11.19 -7.53 -4.83
CA ARG A 47 -10.18 -8.50 -4.37
C ARG A 47 -10.35 -9.93 -4.84
N SER A 48 -11.58 -10.42 -4.99
CA SER A 48 -11.81 -11.79 -5.44
C SER A 48 -11.24 -12.02 -6.85
N PHE A 49 -11.13 -10.95 -7.63
CA PHE A 49 -10.67 -11.00 -9.00
C PHE A 49 -9.15 -10.88 -9.14
N VAL A 50 -8.49 -9.94 -8.44
CA VAL A 50 -7.02 -9.78 -8.54
C VAL A 50 -6.31 -11.03 -8.04
N VAL A 51 -6.77 -11.62 -6.94
CA VAL A 51 -6.17 -12.86 -6.38
C VAL A 51 -6.41 -14.07 -7.27
N GLU A 52 -7.55 -14.15 -7.95
CA GLU A 52 -7.89 -15.26 -8.85
C GLU A 52 -7.23 -15.12 -10.23
N ALA A 53 -7.01 -13.88 -10.70
CA ALA A 53 -6.30 -13.58 -11.95
C ALA A 53 -4.77 -13.74 -11.85
N THR A 54 -4.16 -13.57 -10.67
CA THR A 54 -2.70 -13.71 -10.47
C THR A 54 -2.22 -15.15 -10.21
N SER A 55 -3.12 -16.13 -10.12
CA SER A 55 -2.76 -17.54 -9.86
C SER A 55 -2.12 -18.24 -11.08
N SER A 56 -2.12 -17.60 -12.26
CA SER A 56 -1.57 -18.17 -13.49
C SER A 56 -0.47 -17.30 -14.09
N ASN A 57 0.76 -17.80 -14.01
CA ASN A 57 2.00 -17.41 -14.71
C ASN A 57 3.00 -16.44 -14.06
N GLN A 58 4.26 -16.77 -14.37
CA GLN A 58 5.50 -16.57 -13.62
C GLN A 58 6.16 -15.20 -13.81
N VAL A 59 6.74 -14.71 -12.71
CA VAL A 59 7.83 -13.72 -12.58
C VAL A 59 7.50 -12.32 -13.12
N GLY A 60 6.82 -11.54 -12.29
CA GLY A 60 6.36 -10.15 -12.56
C GLY A 60 5.05 -9.83 -11.84
N VAL A 61 4.34 -10.89 -11.47
CA VAL A 61 3.05 -10.91 -10.75
C VAL A 61 3.18 -10.60 -9.26
N ASP A 62 4.36 -10.80 -8.65
CA ASP A 62 4.52 -10.69 -7.19
C ASP A 62 4.21 -9.29 -6.63
N LEU A 63 4.51 -8.22 -7.38
CA LEU A 63 4.25 -6.86 -6.92
C LEU A 63 2.76 -6.49 -7.01
N ILE A 64 2.07 -7.00 -8.03
CA ILE A 64 0.66 -6.68 -8.30
C ILE A 64 -0.23 -7.58 -7.43
N GLU A 65 0.17 -8.83 -7.22
CA GLU A 65 -0.38 -9.70 -6.18
C GLU A 65 -0.16 -9.10 -4.78
N ALA A 66 1.02 -8.52 -4.51
CA ALA A 66 1.28 -7.79 -3.27
C ALA A 66 0.41 -6.53 -3.12
N LEU A 67 0.15 -5.80 -4.22
CA LEU A 67 -0.76 -4.65 -4.25
C LEU A 67 -2.22 -5.08 -4.01
N GLY A 68 -2.69 -6.20 -4.59
CA GLY A 68 -4.00 -6.77 -4.28
C GLY A 68 -4.13 -7.27 -2.84
N LYS A 69 -3.03 -7.74 -2.26
CA LYS A 69 -2.91 -8.13 -0.85
C LYS A 69 -2.71 -6.94 0.10
N LEU A 70 -2.54 -5.71 -0.41
CA LEU A 70 -2.21 -4.52 0.39
C LEU A 70 -3.23 -4.22 1.51
N PRO A 71 -4.55 -4.36 1.32
CA PRO A 71 -5.50 -4.22 2.44
C PRO A 71 -5.34 -5.28 3.54
N ILE A 72 -5.06 -6.54 3.19
CA ILE A 72 -4.71 -7.61 4.16
C ILE A 72 -3.39 -7.26 4.84
N GLY A 73 -2.41 -6.79 4.08
CA GLY A 73 -1.13 -6.34 4.61
C GLY A 73 -1.31 -5.26 5.67
N LEU A 74 -2.13 -4.23 5.39
CA LEU A 74 -2.46 -3.16 6.34
C LEU A 74 -3.15 -3.69 7.60
N ILE A 75 -4.10 -4.62 7.44
CA ILE A 75 -4.77 -5.29 8.58
C ILE A 75 -3.74 -6.02 9.44
N VAL A 76 -2.90 -6.87 8.85
CA VAL A 76 -1.89 -7.66 9.56
C VAL A 76 -0.87 -6.75 10.25
N ILE A 77 -0.36 -5.74 9.56
CA ILE A 77 0.58 -4.76 10.11
C ILE A 77 -0.07 -4.01 11.28
N GLY A 78 -1.30 -3.53 11.12
CA GLY A 78 -2.04 -2.84 12.18
C GLY A 78 -2.20 -3.69 13.44
N VAL A 79 -2.57 -4.96 13.30
CA VAL A 79 -2.67 -5.92 14.41
C VAL A 79 -1.33 -6.13 15.10
N VAL A 80 -0.26 -6.37 14.32
CA VAL A 80 1.09 -6.58 14.86
C VAL A 80 1.54 -5.36 15.65
N VAL A 81 1.41 -4.16 15.09
CA VAL A 81 1.80 -2.91 15.75
C VAL A 81 0.96 -2.66 17.02
N PHE A 82 -0.35 -2.94 16.97
CA PHE A 82 -1.25 -2.81 18.10
C PHE A 82 -0.81 -3.69 19.28
N PHE A 83 -0.60 -4.99 19.04
CA PHE A 83 -0.17 -5.93 20.07
C PHE A 83 1.25 -5.65 20.55
N CYS A 84 2.17 -5.25 19.66
CA CYS A 84 3.51 -4.86 20.06
C CYS A 84 3.46 -3.66 21.02
N GLY A 85 2.67 -2.63 20.73
CA GLY A 85 2.49 -1.49 21.64
C GLY A 85 1.93 -1.88 23.01
N ILE A 86 0.97 -2.81 23.07
CA ILE A 86 0.44 -3.33 24.34
C ILE A 86 1.50 -4.10 25.11
N ILE A 87 2.24 -4.99 24.42
CA ILE A 87 3.32 -5.77 25.04
C ILE A 87 4.39 -4.81 25.59
N THR A 88 4.85 -3.83 24.81
CA THR A 88 5.83 -2.85 25.27
C THR A 88 5.30 -2.06 26.48
N CYS A 89 4.04 -1.62 26.47
CA CYS A 89 3.43 -0.94 27.62
C CYS A 89 3.41 -1.84 28.86
N CYS A 90 2.98 -3.10 28.74
CA CYS A 90 2.97 -4.05 29.84
C CYS A 90 4.37 -4.36 30.38
N THR A 91 5.36 -4.50 29.50
CA THR A 91 6.76 -4.74 29.90
C THR A 91 7.38 -3.51 30.58
N SER A 92 7.03 -2.29 30.17
CA SER A 92 7.53 -1.06 30.80
C SER A 92 7.12 -0.92 32.27
N GLN A 93 5.97 -1.50 32.65
CA GLN A 93 5.45 -1.48 34.01
C GLN A 93 5.98 -2.62 34.88
N ARG A 94 6.40 -3.75 34.27
CA ARG A 94 6.94 -4.91 34.98
C ARG A 94 8.47 -4.84 35.04
N LYS A 95 9.04 -4.74 36.25
CA LYS A 95 10.50 -4.69 36.49
C LYS A 95 11.25 -6.02 36.20
N GLY A 96 10.72 -6.91 35.36
CA GLY A 96 11.34 -8.21 35.12
C GLY A 96 12.52 -8.11 34.16
N ARG A 97 13.70 -8.60 34.58
CA ARG A 97 14.98 -8.52 33.84
C ARG A 97 14.95 -9.14 32.43
N ILE A 98 14.04 -10.09 32.17
CA ILE A 98 13.93 -10.81 30.88
C ILE A 98 13.05 -10.05 29.87
N PHE A 99 12.10 -9.23 30.34
CA PHE A 99 11.10 -8.60 29.46
C PHE A 99 11.67 -7.41 28.68
N ILE A 100 12.62 -6.67 29.26
CA ILE A 100 13.28 -5.52 28.64
C ILE A 100 14.07 -5.91 27.37
N PRO A 101 14.99 -6.91 27.39
CA PRO A 101 15.74 -7.27 26.19
C PRO A 101 14.86 -7.84 25.08
N LEU A 102 13.84 -8.64 25.42
CA LEU A 102 12.91 -9.18 24.42
C LEU A 102 12.13 -8.07 23.71
N ASN A 103 11.71 -7.06 24.48
CA ASN A 103 11.05 -5.89 23.93
C ASN A 103 11.98 -5.07 23.01
N THR A 104 13.26 -4.91 23.37
CA THR A 104 14.24 -4.22 22.51
C THR A 104 14.45 -4.95 21.18
N ILE A 105 14.53 -6.29 21.20
CA ILE A 105 14.65 -7.11 19.97
C ILE A 105 13.42 -6.93 19.08
N LEU A 106 12.23 -7.00 19.68
CA LEU A 106 10.96 -6.82 18.96
C LEU A 106 10.86 -5.44 18.30
N LEU A 107 11.15 -4.36 19.04
CA LEU A 107 11.15 -3.00 18.51
C LEU A 107 12.19 -2.81 17.40
N SER A 108 13.37 -3.44 17.52
CA SER A 108 14.42 -3.37 16.49
C SER A 108 13.98 -4.07 15.20
N ALA A 109 13.32 -5.22 15.30
CA ALA A 109 12.77 -5.92 14.14
C ALA A 109 11.68 -5.09 13.44
N LEU A 110 10.79 -4.47 14.21
CA LEU A 110 9.76 -3.56 13.67
C LEU A 110 10.39 -2.34 12.99
N PHE A 111 11.39 -1.72 13.60
CA PHE A 111 12.10 -0.57 13.03
C PHE A 111 12.74 -0.92 11.68
N LEU A 112 13.44 -2.05 11.59
CA LEU A 112 14.02 -2.51 10.33
C LEU A 112 12.94 -2.79 9.28
N GLY A 113 11.84 -3.44 9.67
CA GLY A 113 10.71 -3.70 8.78
C GLY A 113 10.11 -2.41 8.20
N VAL A 114 9.86 -1.41 9.05
CA VAL A 114 9.31 -0.11 8.62
C VAL A 114 10.27 0.60 7.67
N LEU A 115 11.57 0.61 7.94
CA LEU A 115 12.56 1.22 7.05
C LEU A 115 12.59 0.52 5.68
N ILE A 116 12.67 -0.81 5.66
CA ILE A 116 12.72 -1.59 4.42
C ILE A 116 11.48 -1.31 3.58
N ILE A 117 10.28 -1.40 4.17
CA ILE A 117 9.01 -1.16 3.46
C ILE A 117 8.95 0.28 2.95
N SER A 118 9.33 1.27 3.76
CA SER A 118 9.30 2.69 3.36
C SER A 118 10.24 2.96 2.18
N ILE A 119 11.44 2.35 2.18
CA ILE A 119 12.40 2.47 1.07
C ILE A 119 11.84 1.80 -0.19
N ILE A 120 11.27 0.59 -0.09
CA ILE A 120 10.68 -0.12 -1.21
C ILE A 120 9.54 0.70 -1.83
N LEU A 121 8.60 1.18 -1.01
CA LEU A 121 7.46 1.98 -1.47
C LEU A 121 7.88 3.33 -2.08
N TYR A 122 9.03 3.87 -1.69
CA TYR A 122 9.58 5.09 -2.29
C TYR A 122 10.29 4.84 -3.62
N VAL A 123 11.07 3.75 -3.73
CA VAL A 123 11.95 3.47 -4.86
C VAL A 123 11.22 2.77 -5.99
N VAL A 124 10.34 1.81 -5.68
CA VAL A 124 9.65 0.98 -6.68
C VAL A 124 8.80 1.79 -7.67
N PRO A 125 7.95 2.75 -7.24
CA PRO A 125 7.15 3.54 -8.19
C PRO A 125 8.00 4.32 -9.20
N LYS A 126 9.17 4.81 -8.78
CA LYS A 126 10.12 5.52 -9.65
C LYS A 126 10.77 4.57 -10.66
N LEU A 127 11.19 3.39 -10.20
CA LEU A 127 11.75 2.35 -11.07
C LEU A 127 10.73 1.89 -12.14
N ILE A 128 9.46 1.79 -11.78
CA ILE A 128 8.38 1.40 -12.71
C ILE A 128 8.15 2.50 -13.73
N ARG A 129 8.13 3.77 -13.30
CA ARG A 129 7.93 4.92 -14.19
C ARG A 129 8.98 4.99 -15.31
N ASP A 130 10.23 4.71 -14.97
CA ASP A 130 11.36 4.93 -15.89
C ASP A 130 11.66 3.70 -16.78
N ASN A 131 10.96 2.58 -16.60
CA ASN A 131 11.26 1.32 -17.28
C ASN A 131 10.07 0.80 -18.11
N SER A 132 10.23 0.89 -19.43
CA SER A 132 9.24 0.44 -20.43
C SER A 132 8.93 -1.06 -20.38
N THR A 133 9.80 -1.88 -19.80
CA THR A 133 9.56 -3.33 -19.62
C THR A 133 8.45 -3.58 -18.60
N TRP A 134 8.43 -2.80 -17.52
CA TRP A 134 7.39 -2.89 -16.50
C TRP A 134 6.06 -2.39 -17.02
N GLN A 135 6.05 -1.31 -17.81
CA GLN A 135 4.86 -0.82 -18.50
C GLN A 135 4.25 -1.91 -19.40
N LYS A 136 5.05 -2.57 -20.24
CA LYS A 136 4.59 -3.67 -21.11
C LYS A 136 4.08 -4.88 -20.32
N SER A 137 4.78 -5.25 -19.24
CA SER A 137 4.36 -6.35 -18.37
C SER A 137 3.02 -6.04 -17.68
N PHE A 138 2.84 -4.80 -17.21
CA PHE A 138 1.59 -4.36 -16.61
C PHE A 138 0.44 -4.35 -17.62
N GLU A 139 0.69 -3.88 -18.85
CA GLU A 139 -0.30 -3.90 -19.93
C GLU A 139 -0.80 -5.33 -20.20
N LEU A 140 0.13 -6.27 -20.40
CA LEU A 140 -0.20 -7.64 -20.82
C LEU A 140 -0.76 -8.52 -19.70
N ASN A 141 -0.23 -8.38 -18.48
CA ASN A 141 -0.55 -9.29 -17.38
C ASN A 141 -1.65 -8.75 -16.46
N VAL A 142 -1.95 -7.44 -16.50
CA VAL A 142 -2.92 -6.83 -15.59
C VAL A 142 -3.98 -6.03 -16.32
N TRP A 143 -3.59 -5.10 -17.18
CA TRP A 143 -4.55 -4.23 -17.86
C TRP A 143 -5.44 -5.02 -18.82
N VAL A 144 -4.86 -5.76 -19.77
CA VAL A 144 -5.60 -6.54 -20.78
C VAL A 144 -6.53 -7.57 -20.14
N PRO A 145 -6.09 -8.40 -19.17
CA PRO A 145 -6.99 -9.35 -18.51
C PRO A 145 -8.13 -8.66 -17.74
N SER A 146 -7.84 -7.54 -17.05
CA SER A 146 -8.87 -6.82 -16.28
C SER A 146 -9.96 -6.25 -17.17
N VAL A 147 -9.57 -5.65 -18.31
CA VAL A 147 -10.52 -5.16 -19.31
C VAL A 147 -11.39 -6.28 -19.89
N LYS A 148 -10.81 -7.47 -20.15
CA LYS A 148 -11.57 -8.61 -20.69
C LYS A 148 -12.61 -9.14 -19.71
N GLN A 149 -12.24 -9.24 -18.44
CA GLN A 149 -13.04 -9.97 -17.47
C GLN A 149 -14.01 -9.05 -16.71
N ASP A 150 -13.68 -7.77 -16.45
CA ASP A 150 -14.62 -6.77 -15.93
C ASP A 150 -14.29 -5.33 -16.39
N PRO A 151 -14.80 -4.90 -17.54
CA PRO A 151 -14.57 -3.56 -18.09
C PRO A 151 -15.36 -2.47 -17.35
N SER A 152 -16.42 -2.83 -16.63
CA SER A 152 -17.16 -1.88 -15.80
C SER A 152 -16.33 -1.44 -14.59
N TYR A 153 -15.45 -2.32 -14.10
CA TYR A 153 -14.47 -2.01 -13.07
C TYR A 153 -13.33 -1.14 -13.60
N VAL A 154 -12.80 -1.44 -14.80
CA VAL A 154 -11.76 -0.59 -15.41
C VAL A 154 -12.28 0.83 -15.62
N TYR A 155 -13.55 0.98 -16.01
CA TYR A 155 -14.19 2.28 -16.10
C TYR A 155 -14.30 3.03 -14.75
N GLN A 156 -14.47 2.32 -13.63
CA GLN A 156 -14.42 2.95 -12.29
C GLN A 156 -13.01 3.41 -11.93
N VAL A 157 -11.98 2.64 -12.30
CA VAL A 157 -10.57 3.04 -12.11
C VAL A 157 -10.26 4.27 -12.96
N GLU A 158 -10.74 4.29 -14.20
CA GLU A 158 -10.65 5.45 -15.09
C GLU A 158 -11.28 6.70 -14.48
N GLN A 159 -12.48 6.57 -13.88
CA GLN A 159 -13.14 7.66 -13.17
C GLN A 159 -12.37 8.14 -11.95
N GLU A 160 -11.87 7.22 -11.11
CA GLU A 160 -11.14 7.54 -9.88
C GLU A 160 -9.84 8.29 -10.18
N PHE A 161 -9.09 7.84 -11.20
CA PHE A 161 -7.80 8.44 -11.58
C PHE A 161 -7.93 9.50 -12.69
N SER A 162 -9.15 9.85 -13.10
CA SER A 162 -9.43 10.81 -14.17
C SER A 162 -8.59 10.54 -15.44
N CYS A 163 -8.60 9.30 -15.89
CA CYS A 163 -7.81 8.80 -17.00
C CYS A 163 -8.68 7.95 -17.93
N ALA A 164 -8.21 7.68 -19.15
CA ALA A 164 -8.87 6.74 -20.05
C ALA A 164 -7.83 5.87 -20.76
N GLY A 165 -8.18 4.63 -21.07
CA GLY A 165 -7.34 3.71 -21.85
C GLY A 165 -5.96 3.44 -21.21
N PHE A 166 -5.10 2.82 -22.01
CA PHE A 166 -3.69 2.65 -21.64
C PHE A 166 -2.83 3.74 -22.28
N ASN A 167 -1.69 4.05 -21.67
CA ASN A 167 -0.85 5.20 -22.06
C ASN A 167 -0.20 5.08 -23.44
N ASP A 168 0.25 3.88 -23.81
CA ASP A 168 0.93 3.57 -25.07
C ASP A 168 0.90 2.06 -25.30
N GLY A 169 0.82 1.57 -26.53
CA GLY A 169 0.87 0.12 -26.81
C GLY A 169 -0.32 -0.36 -27.63
N ASN A 170 -0.67 -1.64 -27.48
CA ASN A 170 -1.78 -2.24 -28.22
C ASN A 170 -3.13 -1.80 -27.63
N CYS A 171 -3.16 -1.45 -26.34
CA CYS A 171 -4.33 -0.86 -25.66
C CYS A 171 -4.35 0.68 -25.64
N ALA A 172 -3.57 1.35 -26.49
CA ALA A 172 -3.47 2.81 -26.49
C ALA A 172 -4.84 3.49 -26.63
N THR A 173 -4.96 4.67 -26.01
CA THR A 173 -6.08 5.63 -26.07
C THR A 173 -6.44 6.05 -27.49
N LYS A 174 -7.08 5.15 -28.23
CA LYS A 174 -7.72 5.47 -29.50
C LYS A 174 -9.15 4.99 -29.39
N CYS A 175 -9.98 5.81 -28.79
CA CYS A 175 -11.39 5.54 -28.64
C CYS A 175 -12.11 5.76 -29.98
N SER A 176 -13.14 4.95 -30.24
CA SER A 176 -13.97 5.11 -31.44
C SER A 176 -14.75 6.44 -31.36
N THR A 177 -14.52 7.35 -32.31
CA THR A 177 -15.25 8.62 -32.45
C THR A 177 -16.41 8.50 -33.44
N PRO A 178 -17.52 9.26 -33.28
CA PRO A 178 -17.80 10.29 -32.27
C PRO A 178 -18.38 9.74 -30.94
N PRO A 179 -18.24 10.48 -29.83
CA PRO A 179 -18.75 10.08 -28.52
C PRO A 179 -20.29 10.08 -28.47
N SER A 180 -20.87 9.17 -27.68
CA SER A 180 -22.30 9.13 -27.42
C SER A 180 -22.67 9.91 -26.17
N THR A 181 -23.74 10.69 -26.22
CA THR A 181 -24.40 11.21 -25.01
C THR A 181 -25.34 10.19 -24.37
N THR A 182 -25.58 9.05 -25.03
CA THR A 182 -26.69 8.13 -24.73
C THR A 182 -26.20 6.78 -24.20
N TYR A 183 -24.97 6.38 -24.51
CA TYR A 183 -24.39 5.10 -24.12
C TYR A 183 -23.17 5.28 -23.21
N SER A 184 -23.13 4.52 -22.12
CA SER A 184 -22.04 4.46 -21.14
C SER A 184 -21.07 3.31 -21.44
N SER A 185 -20.74 3.07 -22.71
CA SER A 185 -20.05 1.84 -23.08
C SER A 185 -18.54 1.92 -22.85
N SER A 186 -18.12 1.28 -21.76
CA SER A 186 -16.74 1.08 -21.29
C SER A 186 -15.88 0.16 -22.17
N TYR A 187 -16.07 0.12 -23.49
CA TYR A 187 -15.22 -0.70 -24.38
C TYR A 187 -14.70 0.05 -25.59
N ALA A 188 -15.18 1.27 -25.83
CA ALA A 188 -14.84 2.04 -27.03
C ALA A 188 -13.34 2.33 -27.15
N CYS A 189 -12.65 2.42 -26.01
CA CYS A 189 -11.21 2.70 -25.90
C CYS A 189 -10.33 1.44 -25.85
N TYR A 190 -10.93 0.24 -25.78
CA TYR A 190 -10.19 -1.01 -25.57
C TYR A 190 -10.21 -1.96 -26.78
N PHE A 191 -10.83 -1.57 -27.88
CA PHE A 191 -10.99 -2.41 -29.06
C PHE A 191 -9.65 -2.93 -29.62
N ASN A 192 -8.59 -2.13 -29.49
CA ASN A 192 -7.25 -2.50 -29.98
C ASN A 192 -6.47 -3.42 -29.04
N CYS A 193 -6.98 -3.66 -27.81
CA CYS A 193 -6.32 -4.51 -26.85
C CYS A 193 -6.20 -5.97 -27.35
N PRO A 194 -5.03 -6.61 -27.16
CA PRO A 194 -4.76 -7.92 -27.72
C PRO A 194 -5.74 -8.99 -27.22
N GLY A 195 -6.43 -9.61 -28.17
CA GLY A 195 -7.43 -10.66 -27.93
C GLY A 195 -8.83 -10.18 -27.54
N LEU A 196 -9.13 -8.87 -27.59
CA LEU A 196 -10.51 -8.37 -27.72
C LEU A 196 -10.91 -8.23 -29.21
N SER A 197 -9.97 -7.83 -30.06
CA SER A 197 -10.21 -7.59 -31.50
C SER A 197 -10.70 -8.80 -32.30
N SER A 198 -10.35 -10.03 -31.88
CA SER A 198 -10.77 -11.27 -32.55
C SER A 198 -12.18 -11.73 -32.18
N GLU A 199 -12.74 -11.30 -31.04
CA GLU A 199 -14.12 -11.64 -30.63
C GLU A 199 -15.15 -10.72 -31.29
N THR A 200 -14.74 -9.52 -31.70
CA THR A 200 -15.57 -8.51 -32.40
C THR A 200 -15.94 -8.83 -33.84
N ASN A 201 -15.44 -9.93 -34.42
CA ASN A 201 -15.98 -10.49 -35.68
C ASN A 201 -17.21 -11.38 -35.46
N SER A 202 -17.63 -11.59 -34.21
CA SER A 202 -18.91 -12.22 -33.89
C SER A 202 -20.03 -11.21 -34.08
N THR A 203 -21.00 -11.52 -34.94
CA THR A 203 -22.19 -10.70 -35.28
C THR A 203 -23.10 -10.36 -34.09
N ASN A 204 -22.74 -10.77 -32.88
CA ASN A 204 -23.42 -10.47 -31.62
C ASN A 204 -22.71 -9.39 -30.77
N PHE A 205 -21.57 -8.84 -31.22
CA PHE A 205 -21.01 -7.66 -30.58
C PHE A 205 -21.87 -6.44 -30.96
N PRO A 206 -22.44 -5.70 -30.01
CA PRO A 206 -23.24 -4.53 -30.32
C PRO A 206 -22.35 -3.51 -31.05
N GLU A 207 -22.62 -3.39 -32.34
CA GLU A 207 -22.46 -2.24 -33.22
C GLU A 207 -21.76 -1.05 -32.56
N LYS A 208 -20.47 -0.85 -32.89
CA LYS A 208 -19.67 0.35 -32.62
C LYS A 208 -20.06 1.09 -31.34
N GLN A 209 -19.69 0.53 -30.21
CA GLN A 209 -19.77 1.21 -28.91
C GLN A 209 -19.01 2.55 -29.00
N GLN A 210 -19.76 3.64 -28.88
CA GLN A 210 -19.26 5.01 -28.94
C GLN A 210 -18.64 5.38 -27.59
N ALA A 211 -17.51 6.10 -27.60
CA ALA A 211 -16.85 6.53 -26.37
C ALA A 211 -17.80 7.38 -25.51
N SER A 212 -17.75 7.18 -24.19
CA SER A 212 -18.43 8.08 -23.26
C SER A 212 -17.80 9.47 -23.29
N SER A 213 -18.57 10.50 -22.93
CA SER A 213 -18.07 11.87 -22.80
C SER A 213 -16.89 11.99 -21.83
N PHE A 214 -16.83 11.11 -20.81
CA PHE A 214 -15.73 11.01 -19.86
C PHE A 214 -14.45 10.49 -20.52
N GLU A 215 -14.53 9.36 -21.23
CA GLU A 215 -13.39 8.76 -21.92
C GLU A 215 -12.80 9.72 -22.96
N SER A 216 -13.65 10.40 -23.75
CA SER A 216 -13.18 11.39 -24.72
C SER A 216 -12.54 12.63 -24.07
N ALA A 217 -12.95 13.00 -22.85
CA ALA A 217 -12.34 14.11 -22.13
C ALA A 217 -10.96 13.76 -21.54
N HIS A 218 -10.72 12.48 -21.26
CA HIS A 218 -9.49 12.00 -20.59
C HIS A 218 -8.62 11.10 -21.47
N GLU A 219 -8.93 10.97 -22.76
CA GLU A 219 -8.17 10.18 -23.76
C GLU A 219 -6.70 10.63 -23.88
N ALA A 220 -6.41 11.89 -23.59
CA ALA A 220 -5.05 12.42 -23.57
C ALA A 220 -4.22 11.96 -22.36
N THR A 221 -4.84 11.36 -21.34
CA THR A 221 -4.21 10.95 -20.09
C THR A 221 -4.37 9.44 -19.91
N GLY A 222 -3.35 8.67 -20.28
CA GLY A 222 -3.37 7.22 -20.13
C GLY A 222 -3.33 6.77 -18.67
N CYS A 223 -4.11 5.76 -18.32
CA CYS A 223 -4.27 5.35 -16.92
C CYS A 223 -3.00 4.84 -16.25
N PHE A 224 -2.09 4.21 -16.99
CA PHE A 224 -0.81 3.80 -16.41
C PHE A 224 0.00 5.00 -15.91
N GLN A 225 0.08 6.07 -16.71
CA GLN A 225 0.83 7.25 -16.32
C GLN A 225 0.14 8.01 -15.19
N ALA A 226 -1.20 8.12 -15.22
CA ALA A 226 -1.96 8.73 -14.14
C ALA A 226 -1.76 8.01 -12.80
N VAL A 227 -1.91 6.68 -12.78
CA VAL A 227 -1.74 5.86 -11.56
C VAL A 227 -0.31 5.92 -11.05
N ILE A 228 0.70 5.79 -11.92
CA ILE A 228 2.11 5.85 -11.51
C ILE A 228 2.48 7.26 -11.03
N GLN A 229 1.95 8.31 -11.67
CA GLN A 229 2.19 9.68 -11.25
C GLN A 229 1.58 9.97 -9.87
N GLU A 230 0.37 9.48 -9.62
CA GLU A 230 -0.27 9.54 -8.31
C GLU A 230 0.57 8.80 -7.26
N LEU A 231 1.00 7.58 -7.57
CA LEU A 231 1.84 6.76 -6.69
C LEU A 231 3.20 7.41 -6.37
N VAL A 232 3.83 8.05 -7.36
CA VAL A 232 5.08 8.79 -7.17
C VAL A 232 4.83 10.07 -6.38
N SER A 233 3.69 10.75 -6.54
CA SER A 233 3.37 11.94 -5.77
C SER A 233 3.22 11.61 -4.27
N HIS A 234 2.47 10.55 -3.94
CA HIS A 234 2.27 10.07 -2.57
C HIS A 234 3.48 9.35 -1.98
N SER A 235 4.43 8.88 -2.81
CA SER A 235 5.65 8.22 -2.32
C SER A 235 6.49 9.11 -1.40
N LYS A 236 6.40 10.44 -1.58
CA LYS A 236 7.04 11.43 -0.69
C LYS A 236 6.36 11.48 0.68
N ASP A 237 5.04 11.41 0.72
CA ASP A 237 4.29 11.41 1.97
C ASP A 237 4.50 10.10 2.73
N ILE A 238 4.64 8.99 2.01
CA ILE A 238 4.98 7.68 2.58
C ILE A 238 6.36 7.71 3.26
N ILE A 239 7.39 8.29 2.62
CA ILE A 239 8.73 8.32 3.24
C ILE A 239 8.79 9.27 4.45
N ILE A 240 8.05 10.39 4.41
CA ILE A 240 7.94 11.31 5.55
C ILE A 240 7.21 10.60 6.70
N GLY A 241 6.05 10.00 6.43
CA GLY A 241 5.28 9.25 7.43
C GLY A 241 6.05 8.07 8.01
N GLY A 242 6.69 7.27 7.15
CA GLY A 242 7.57 6.17 7.55
C GLY A 242 8.75 6.65 8.40
N GLY A 243 9.35 7.79 8.05
CA GLY A 243 10.42 8.43 8.82
C GLY A 243 9.97 8.87 10.22
N VAL A 244 8.78 9.43 10.36
CA VAL A 244 8.20 9.81 11.66
C VAL A 244 8.00 8.56 12.53
N VAL A 245 7.40 7.50 11.97
CA VAL A 245 7.17 6.24 12.70
C VAL A 245 8.50 5.60 13.11
N ALA A 246 9.47 5.55 12.18
CA ALA A 246 10.81 5.04 12.46
C ALA A 246 11.52 5.86 13.56
N GLY A 247 11.36 7.18 13.57
CA GLY A 247 11.88 8.06 14.63
C GLY A 247 11.28 7.75 16.00
N VAL A 248 9.96 7.55 16.08
CA VAL A 248 9.29 7.16 17.34
C VAL A 248 9.79 5.79 17.82
N LEU A 249 9.90 4.81 16.92
CA LEU A 249 10.44 3.49 17.25
C LEU A 249 11.90 3.57 17.72
N LEU A 250 12.73 4.41 17.08
CA LEU A 250 14.11 4.64 17.49
C LEU A 250 14.19 5.23 18.90
N CYS A 251 13.34 6.22 19.23
CA CYS A 251 13.24 6.75 20.59
C CYS A 251 12.86 5.66 21.60
N GLN A 252 11.90 4.80 21.28
CA GLN A 252 11.53 3.67 22.14
C GLN A 252 12.68 2.67 22.33
N ILE A 253 13.44 2.37 21.26
CA ILE A 253 14.63 1.51 21.33
C ILE A 253 15.68 2.11 22.24
N ILE A 254 15.99 3.41 22.12
CA ILE A 254 16.97 4.10 22.97
C ILE A 254 16.55 4.05 24.44
N LEU A 255 15.29 4.34 24.74
CA LEU A 255 14.76 4.26 26.10
C LEU A 255 14.80 2.83 26.65
N SER A 256 14.45 1.83 25.84
CA SER A 256 14.52 0.41 26.22
C SER A 256 15.96 -0.03 26.48
N PHE A 257 16.92 0.43 25.67
CA PHE A 257 18.34 0.14 25.85
C PHE A 257 18.91 0.81 27.10
N TYR A 258 18.53 2.07 27.37
CA TYR A 258 18.91 2.77 28.59
C TYR A 258 18.42 2.01 29.84
N LEU A 259 17.14 1.62 29.86
CA LEU A 259 16.56 0.82 30.96
C LEU A 259 17.23 -0.56 31.11
N PHE A 260 17.64 -1.18 30.00
CA PHE A 260 18.41 -2.42 30.01
C PHE A 260 19.78 -2.24 30.66
N CYS A 261 20.56 -1.23 30.23
CA CYS A 261 21.85 -0.90 30.82
C CYS A 261 21.73 -0.58 32.31
N CYS A 262 20.74 0.21 32.72
CA CYS A 262 20.47 0.51 34.13
C CYS A 262 20.13 -0.74 34.96
N SER A 263 19.40 -1.70 34.37
CA SER A 263 19.03 -2.96 35.04
C SER A 263 20.20 -3.95 35.16
N CYS A 264 21.12 -3.95 34.19
CA CYS A 264 22.30 -4.83 34.17
C CYS A 264 23.47 -4.28 34.98
N CYS A 265 23.69 -2.96 34.98
CA CYS A 265 24.81 -2.33 35.67
C CYS A 265 24.62 -2.19 37.19
N GLY A 266 23.46 -2.59 37.73
CA GLY A 266 23.25 -2.83 39.16
C GLY A 266 23.81 -1.75 40.08
N VAL A 267 23.09 -0.65 40.21
CA VAL A 267 23.18 0.24 41.39
C VAL A 267 21.89 0.11 42.18
#